data_AF-A0A1K1MPM0-F1
#
_entry.id   AF-A0A1K1MPM0-F1
#
_cell.length_a   1.000
_cell.length_b   1.000
_cell.length_c   1.000
_cell.angle_alpha   90.00
_cell.angle_beta   90.00
_cell.angle_gamma   90.00
#
_symmetry.space_group_name_H-M   'P 1'
#
loop_
_entity.id
_entity.type
_entity.pdbx_description
1 polymer ?
#
loop_
_entity_poly.entity_id
_entity_poly.type
_entity_poly.pdbx_seq_one_letter_code
_entity_poly.pdbx_strand_id
1 'polypeptide(L)'
;MAENYSRRVNNGIIEVRFNNLQYLQIEDALGRINGLSIVRDSWYRIGFDHKAELSGGRSIILTFPARLGALPANFYGTKPDVRAEWLPSIIRALQTVKSSYTFAEVLTGLYEAIAWGYAEELSEFDGLFDLATIAGRQRILARKSAMEHMHNFSPKLTVTPVDTVIAVETGEVVRYDD
;
A
#
# COMPACT_ATOMS: atom_id res chain seq x y z
N MET A 1 -35.61 -13.56 -6.64
CA MET A 1 -35.91 -12.51 -5.65
C MET A 1 -34.95 -12.70 -4.49
N ALA A 2 -34.14 -11.66 -4.26
CA ALA A 2 -33.25 -11.46 -3.11
C ALA A 2 -32.38 -12.66 -2.74
N GLU A 3 -31.32 -12.87 -3.53
CA GLU A 3 -30.10 -13.48 -3.00
C GLU A 3 -29.75 -12.76 -1.71
N ASN A 4 -29.63 -13.56 -0.65
CA ASN A 4 -29.00 -13.21 0.60
C ASN A 4 -27.58 -12.71 0.31
N TYR A 5 -27.46 -11.43 -0.04
CA TYR A 5 -26.25 -10.63 0.07
C TYR A 5 -25.95 -10.59 1.57
N SER A 6 -25.35 -11.69 2.02
CA SER A 6 -24.70 -11.79 3.31
C SER A 6 -23.78 -10.58 3.35
N ARG A 7 -24.20 -9.54 4.07
CA ARG A 7 -23.31 -8.55 4.68
C ARG A 7 -22.32 -9.38 5.49
N ARG A 8 -21.30 -9.91 4.84
CA ARG A 8 -20.05 -10.21 5.49
C ARG A 8 -19.57 -8.83 5.90
N VAL A 9 -19.86 -8.48 7.13
CA VAL A 9 -19.12 -7.45 7.86
C VAL A 9 -17.67 -7.77 7.55
N ASN A 10 -17.03 -6.96 6.71
CA ASN A 10 -15.65 -7.21 6.33
C ASN A 10 -14.85 -6.99 7.60
N ASN A 11 -14.38 -8.10 8.16
CA ASN A 11 -13.88 -8.26 9.52
C ASN A 11 -12.53 -7.54 9.70
N GLY A 12 -12.48 -6.22 9.56
CA GLY A 12 -11.26 -5.43 9.64
C GLY A 12 -10.20 -5.82 8.60
N ILE A 13 -10.61 -6.41 7.47
CA ILE A 13 -9.73 -6.80 6.35
C ILE A 13 -10.28 -6.22 5.06
N ILE A 14 -9.38 -5.73 4.22
CA ILE A 14 -9.65 -5.27 2.85
C ILE A 14 -8.92 -6.18 1.85
N GLU A 15 -9.47 -6.28 0.65
CA GLU A 15 -8.86 -7.01 -0.45
C GLU A 15 -8.21 -6.04 -1.44
N VAL A 16 -6.99 -6.36 -1.89
CA VAL A 16 -6.21 -5.54 -2.81
C VAL A 16 -5.67 -6.41 -3.94
N ARG A 17 -6.02 -6.07 -5.18
CA ARG A 17 -5.57 -6.80 -6.36
C ARG A 17 -4.34 -6.19 -6.98
N PHE A 18 -3.31 -7.01 -7.16
CA PHE A 18 -2.08 -6.66 -7.88
C PHE A 18 -2.01 -7.43 -9.19
N ASN A 19 -1.46 -6.82 -10.25
CA ASN A 19 -0.99 -7.59 -11.40
C ASN A 19 0.41 -8.16 -11.15
N ASN A 20 0.80 -9.13 -11.97
CA ASN A 20 2.09 -9.80 -11.86
C ASN A 20 3.29 -8.83 -11.96
N LEU A 21 3.21 -7.80 -12.82
CA LEU A 21 4.27 -6.81 -12.97
C LEU A 21 4.45 -5.97 -11.71
N GLN A 22 3.35 -5.53 -11.09
CA GLN A 22 3.37 -4.78 -9.83
C GLN A 22 3.96 -5.61 -8.70
N TYR A 23 3.62 -6.89 -8.65
CA TYR A 23 4.19 -7.81 -7.67
C TYR A 23 5.72 -7.92 -7.84
N LEU A 24 6.19 -8.12 -9.07
CA LEU A 24 7.61 -8.17 -9.41
C LEU A 24 8.34 -6.85 -9.15
N GLN A 25 7.67 -5.71 -9.37
CA GLN A 25 8.23 -4.39 -9.05
C GLN A 25 8.51 -4.23 -7.56
N ILE A 26 7.62 -4.74 -6.69
CA ILE A 26 7.84 -4.73 -5.24
C ILE A 26 9.01 -5.65 -4.88
N GLU A 27 9.06 -6.85 -5.47
CA GLU A 27 10.13 -7.82 -5.22
C GLU A 27 11.51 -7.28 -5.61
N ASP A 28 11.64 -6.71 -6.82
CA ASP A 28 12.87 -6.07 -7.30
C ASP A 28 13.25 -4.87 -6.43
N ALA A 29 12.31 -4.00 -6.09
CA ALA A 29 12.56 -2.85 -5.23
C ALA A 29 13.06 -3.25 -3.83
N LEU A 30 12.44 -4.25 -3.21
CA LEU A 30 12.86 -4.78 -1.90
C LEU A 30 14.25 -5.44 -1.98
N GLY A 31 14.63 -6.02 -3.13
CA GLY A 31 15.96 -6.59 -3.36
C GLY A 31 17.09 -5.56 -3.42
N ARG A 32 16.78 -4.30 -3.71
CA ARG A 32 17.77 -3.22 -3.89
C ARG A 32 18.13 -2.46 -2.61
N ILE A 33 17.33 -2.58 -1.55
CA ILE A 33 17.54 -1.87 -0.29
C ILE A 33 18.10 -2.80 0.79
N ASN A 34 19.21 -2.38 1.40
CA ASN A 34 19.77 -3.03 2.58
C ASN A 34 18.90 -2.78 3.82
N GLY A 35 18.74 -3.78 4.69
CA GLY A 35 18.02 -3.67 5.96
C GLY A 35 16.54 -4.04 5.94
N LEU A 36 16.00 -4.49 4.79
CA LEU A 36 14.61 -4.92 4.65
C LEU A 36 14.44 -6.45 4.54
N SER A 37 15.41 -7.25 5.02
CA SER A 37 15.43 -8.71 4.84
C SER A 37 14.15 -9.39 5.30
N ILE A 38 13.61 -9.02 6.47
CA ILE A 38 12.38 -9.64 7.01
C ILE A 38 11.17 -9.36 6.11
N VAL A 39 10.99 -8.11 5.66
CA VAL A 39 9.87 -7.72 4.79
C VAL A 39 10.02 -8.41 3.44
N ARG A 40 11.24 -8.41 2.89
CA ARG A 40 11.58 -9.06 1.63
C ARG A 40 11.31 -10.57 1.69
N ASP A 41 11.79 -11.27 2.69
CA ASP A 41 11.62 -12.72 2.83
C ASP A 41 10.15 -13.10 3.07
N SER A 42 9.42 -12.26 3.81
CA SER A 42 7.96 -12.42 3.99
C SER A 42 7.20 -12.21 2.68
N TRP A 43 7.59 -11.19 1.89
CA TRP A 43 7.03 -10.95 0.56
C TRP A 43 7.32 -12.12 -0.38
N TYR A 44 8.56 -12.61 -0.43
CA TYR A 44 8.91 -13.80 -1.23
C TYR A 44 8.07 -15.02 -0.88
N ARG A 45 7.75 -15.22 0.41
CA ARG A 45 6.90 -16.33 0.85
C ARG A 45 5.47 -16.20 0.30
N ILE A 46 4.88 -15.01 0.32
CA ILE A 46 3.57 -14.76 -0.32
C ILE A 46 3.63 -15.14 -1.80
N GLY A 47 4.72 -14.80 -2.48
CA GLY A 47 4.91 -15.11 -3.90
C GLY A 47 4.97 -16.62 -4.17
N PHE A 48 5.53 -17.38 -3.23
CA PHE A 48 5.52 -18.83 -3.28
C PHE A 48 4.10 -19.41 -3.13
N ASP A 49 3.31 -18.86 -2.21
CA ASP A 49 1.93 -19.28 -1.96
C ASP A 49 1.02 -18.99 -3.18
N HIS A 50 1.34 -17.97 -3.98
CA HIS A 50 0.64 -17.59 -5.22
C HIS A 50 1.40 -17.93 -6.51
N LYS A 51 2.33 -18.90 -6.46
CA LYS A 51 3.22 -19.21 -7.58
C LYS A 51 2.45 -19.60 -8.86
N ALA A 52 1.33 -20.32 -8.75
CA ALA A 52 0.55 -20.75 -9.90
C ALA A 52 -0.10 -19.56 -10.64
N GLU A 53 -0.61 -18.58 -9.89
CA GLU A 53 -1.17 -17.33 -10.42
C GLU A 53 -0.09 -16.49 -11.09
N LEU A 54 1.02 -16.24 -10.37
CA LEU A 54 2.11 -15.39 -10.84
C LEU A 54 2.81 -15.98 -12.06
N SER A 55 3.08 -17.29 -12.07
CA SER A 55 3.69 -17.99 -13.21
C SER A 55 2.80 -17.99 -14.47
N GLY A 56 1.47 -17.95 -14.28
CA GLY A 56 0.51 -17.78 -15.36
C GLY A 56 0.27 -16.32 -15.79
N GLY A 57 1.01 -15.35 -15.24
CA GLY A 57 0.83 -13.92 -15.52
C GLY A 57 -0.50 -13.35 -15.01
N ARG A 58 -1.18 -14.04 -14.09
CA ARG A 58 -2.48 -13.63 -13.55
C ARG A 58 -2.30 -12.64 -12.40
N SER A 59 -3.34 -11.83 -12.17
CA SER A 59 -3.42 -11.00 -10.98
C SER A 59 -3.60 -11.85 -9.73
N ILE A 60 -3.10 -11.35 -8.61
CA ILE A 60 -3.29 -11.92 -7.28
C ILE A 60 -4.10 -10.95 -6.42
N ILE A 61 -4.88 -11.49 -5.49
CA ILE A 61 -5.58 -10.71 -4.47
C ILE A 61 -4.89 -10.98 -3.15
N LEU A 62 -4.41 -9.92 -2.52
CA LEU A 62 -3.81 -9.94 -1.20
C LEU A 62 -4.73 -9.23 -0.22
N THR A 63 -4.79 -9.76 0.99
CA THR A 63 -5.57 -9.19 2.08
C THR A 63 -4.70 -8.31 2.98
N PHE A 64 -5.23 -7.16 3.38
CA PHE A 64 -4.59 -6.19 4.28
C PHE A 64 -5.53 -5.90 5.45
N PRO A 65 -5.01 -5.53 6.63
CA PRO A 65 -5.88 -5.01 7.69
C PRO A 65 -6.50 -3.68 7.24
N ALA A 66 -7.73 -3.43 7.63
CA ALA A 66 -8.45 -2.19 7.31
C ALA A 66 -7.99 -1.00 8.19
N ARG A 67 -7.30 -1.26 9.31
CA ARG A 67 -6.75 -0.25 10.22
C ARG A 67 -5.40 -0.70 10.78
N LEU A 68 -4.50 0.25 11.05
CA LEU A 68 -3.23 -0.05 11.73
C LEU A 68 -3.45 -0.62 13.13
N GLY A 69 -2.64 -1.61 13.52
CA GLY A 69 -2.75 -2.26 14.82
C GLY A 69 -4.05 -3.03 15.05
N ALA A 70 -4.91 -3.17 14.02
CA ALA A 70 -6.09 -4.00 14.11
C ALA A 70 -5.68 -5.45 14.37
N LEU A 71 -6.15 -6.00 15.50
CA LEU A 71 -6.04 -7.43 15.74
C LEU A 71 -6.93 -8.16 14.73
N PRO A 72 -6.49 -9.31 14.18
CA PRO A 72 -7.33 -10.13 13.32
C PRO A 72 -8.65 -10.41 14.05
N ALA A 73 -9.78 -10.26 13.35
CA ALA A 73 -11.09 -9.97 13.94
C ALA A 73 -11.75 -11.09 14.77
N ASN A 74 -11.02 -12.10 15.22
CA ASN A 74 -11.57 -13.15 16.07
C ASN A 74 -10.44 -14.01 16.67
N PHE A 75 -10.69 -14.61 17.84
CA PHE A 75 -9.80 -15.59 18.49
C PHE A 75 -9.53 -16.87 17.65
N TYR A 76 -10.23 -17.02 16.51
CA TYR A 76 -10.04 -18.06 15.47
C TYR A 76 -9.62 -17.47 14.10
N GLY A 77 -9.31 -16.16 14.04
CA GLY A 77 -9.47 -15.31 12.85
C GLY A 77 -8.41 -15.46 11.75
N THR A 78 -8.88 -15.35 10.51
CA THR A 78 -8.07 -15.20 9.30
C THR A 78 -7.14 -14.01 9.46
N LYS A 79 -5.83 -14.23 9.31
CA LYS A 79 -4.83 -13.17 9.31
C LYS A 79 -4.74 -12.58 7.91
N PRO A 80 -4.54 -11.26 7.77
CA PRO A 80 -4.24 -10.68 6.48
C PRO A 80 -2.92 -11.25 5.93
N ASP A 81 -2.84 -11.43 4.62
CA ASP A 81 -1.63 -11.87 3.92
C ASP A 81 -0.49 -10.88 4.17
N VAL A 82 -0.83 -9.59 4.17
CA VAL A 82 0.12 -8.49 4.29
C VAL A 82 -0.14 -7.69 5.56
N ARG A 83 0.95 -7.37 6.28
CA ARG A 83 0.93 -6.41 7.38
C ARG A 83 1.00 -4.99 6.83
N ALA A 84 0.11 -4.12 7.28
CA ALA A 84 0.12 -2.73 6.82
C ALA A 84 1.40 -1.97 7.22
N GLU A 85 2.08 -2.40 8.28
CA GLU A 85 3.36 -1.88 8.73
C GLU A 85 4.50 -2.12 7.72
N TRP A 86 4.32 -3.02 6.75
CA TRP A 86 5.29 -3.23 5.68
C TRP A 86 5.18 -2.18 4.57
N LEU A 87 4.03 -1.55 4.41
CA LEU A 87 3.77 -0.60 3.31
C LEU A 87 4.77 0.57 3.30
N PRO A 88 5.13 1.23 4.42
CA PRO A 88 6.13 2.29 4.42
C PRO A 88 7.49 1.84 3.87
N SER A 89 7.94 0.63 4.22
CA SER A 89 9.19 0.06 3.70
C SER A 89 9.11 -0.26 2.21
N ILE A 90 7.98 -0.81 1.75
CA ILE A 90 7.72 -1.12 0.34
C ILE A 90 7.66 0.18 -0.49
N ILE A 91 6.94 1.19 -0.02
CA ILE A 91 6.82 2.51 -0.66
C ILE A 91 8.20 3.15 -0.79
N ARG A 92 8.99 3.18 0.29
CA ARG A 92 10.36 3.70 0.27
C ARG A 92 11.24 2.94 -0.72
N ALA A 93 11.10 1.62 -0.80
CA ALA A 93 11.82 0.81 -1.77
C ALA A 93 11.47 1.18 -3.21
N LEU A 94 10.18 1.26 -3.52
CA LEU A 94 9.71 1.64 -4.86
C LEU A 94 10.14 3.06 -5.26
N GLN A 95 10.21 4.00 -4.31
CA GLN A 95 10.68 5.36 -4.57
C GLN A 95 12.15 5.44 -5.00
N THR A 96 12.98 4.45 -4.65
CA THR A 96 14.38 4.38 -5.14
C THR A 96 14.48 3.97 -6.61
N VAL A 97 13.40 3.44 -7.18
CA VAL A 97 13.33 2.98 -8.57
C VAL A 97 12.46 3.95 -9.37
N LYS A 98 13.09 4.79 -10.21
CA LYS A 98 12.39 5.85 -10.96
C LYS A 98 11.13 5.38 -11.71
N SER A 99 11.16 4.19 -12.30
CA SER A 99 10.02 3.62 -13.05
C SER A 99 8.84 3.18 -12.18
N SER A 100 9.01 3.15 -10.86
CA SER A 100 8.01 2.67 -9.90
C SER A 100 7.39 3.79 -9.06
N TYR A 101 7.75 5.05 -9.31
CA TYR A 101 7.31 6.19 -8.49
C TYR A 101 5.78 6.34 -8.43
N THR A 102 5.10 6.27 -9.59
CA THR A 102 3.62 6.32 -9.64
C THR A 102 2.98 5.16 -8.88
N PHE A 103 3.62 3.99 -8.87
CA PHE A 103 3.10 2.87 -8.10
C PHE A 103 3.31 3.05 -6.59
N ALA A 104 4.42 3.67 -6.20
CA ALA A 104 4.64 4.09 -4.81
C ALA A 104 3.56 5.07 -4.33
N GLU A 105 3.17 6.07 -5.15
CA GLU A 105 2.08 7.01 -4.81
C GLU A 105 0.74 6.30 -4.56
N VAL A 106 0.42 5.31 -5.39
CA VAL A 106 -0.80 4.51 -5.23
C VAL A 106 -0.76 3.70 -3.95
N LEU A 107 0.38 3.10 -3.61
CA LEU A 107 0.56 2.39 -2.34
C LEU A 107 0.56 3.33 -1.13
N THR A 108 1.01 4.57 -1.28
CA THR A 108 0.86 5.61 -0.25
C THR A 108 -0.61 5.88 0.03
N GLY A 109 -1.45 6.02 -1.00
CA GLY A 109 -2.89 6.19 -0.82
C GLY A 109 -3.55 5.00 -0.12
N LEU A 110 -3.14 3.77 -0.45
CA LEU A 110 -3.58 2.57 0.27
C LEU A 110 -3.14 2.60 1.75
N TYR A 111 -1.88 2.96 2.01
CA TYR A 111 -1.36 3.04 3.36
C TYR A 111 -2.09 4.09 4.21
N GLU A 112 -2.35 5.28 3.66
CA GLU A 112 -3.07 6.34 4.37
C GLU A 112 -4.52 5.95 4.66
N ALA A 113 -5.18 5.25 3.74
CA ALA A 113 -6.51 4.69 3.99
C ALA A 113 -6.53 3.77 5.21
N ILE A 114 -5.53 2.90 5.33
CA ILE A 114 -5.39 2.00 6.48
C ILE A 114 -4.95 2.77 7.73
N ALA A 115 -4.00 3.69 7.60
CA ALA A 115 -3.40 4.42 8.72
C ALA A 115 -4.38 5.39 9.39
N TRP A 116 -5.25 6.03 8.63
CA TRP A 116 -6.28 6.91 9.16
C TRP A 116 -7.62 6.20 9.39
N GLY A 117 -7.70 4.91 9.07
CA GLY A 117 -8.79 4.03 9.48
C GLY A 117 -10.07 4.10 8.63
N TYR A 118 -9.98 4.65 7.41
CA TYR A 118 -11.10 4.75 6.47
C TYR A 118 -11.04 3.71 5.32
N ALA A 119 -10.07 2.79 5.34
CA ALA A 119 -9.97 1.76 4.29
C ALA A 119 -11.16 0.80 4.27
N GLU A 120 -11.74 0.50 5.43
CA GLU A 120 -12.96 -0.31 5.54
C GLU A 120 -14.13 0.37 4.82
N GLU A 121 -14.36 1.65 5.12
CA GLU A 121 -15.38 2.48 4.47
C GLU A 121 -15.16 2.55 2.96
N LEU A 122 -13.93 2.77 2.51
CA LEU A 122 -13.62 2.75 1.08
C LEU A 122 -13.88 1.38 0.43
N SER A 123 -13.59 0.29 1.13
CA SER A 123 -13.88 -1.07 0.62
C SER A 123 -15.38 -1.34 0.52
N GLU A 124 -16.23 -0.69 1.31
CA GLU A 124 -17.69 -0.80 1.14
C GLU A 124 -18.17 -0.16 -0.16
N PHE A 125 -17.52 0.90 -0.63
CA PHE A 125 -17.86 1.58 -1.89
C PHE A 125 -17.24 0.91 -3.11
N ASP A 126 -15.96 0.58 -3.04
CA ASP A 126 -15.19 0.08 -4.19
C ASP A 126 -15.13 -1.46 -4.25
N GLY A 127 -15.49 -2.14 -3.16
CA GLY A 127 -15.32 -3.58 -2.98
C GLY A 127 -13.84 -3.94 -2.88
N LEU A 128 -13.27 -4.33 -4.01
CA LEU A 128 -11.88 -4.72 -4.17
C LEU A 128 -11.03 -3.52 -4.60
N PHE A 129 -9.94 -3.25 -3.87
CA PHE A 129 -8.96 -2.25 -4.29
C PHE A 129 -8.12 -2.77 -5.46
N ASP A 130 -8.55 -2.42 -6.66
CA ASP A 130 -7.99 -2.93 -7.88
C ASP A 130 -6.77 -2.13 -8.37
N LEU A 131 -5.59 -2.39 -7.79
CA LEU A 131 -4.36 -1.73 -8.22
C LEU A 131 -3.89 -2.23 -9.60
N ALA A 132 -4.32 -3.42 -10.02
CA ALA A 132 -3.94 -4.01 -11.30
C ALA A 132 -4.36 -3.15 -12.50
N THR A 133 -5.48 -2.42 -12.41
CA THR A 133 -6.01 -1.60 -13.51
C THR A 133 -5.73 -0.11 -13.34
N ILE A 134 -5.61 0.62 -14.46
CA ILE A 134 -5.46 2.08 -14.43
C ILE A 134 -6.65 2.73 -13.71
N ALA A 135 -7.87 2.28 -14.02
CA ALA A 135 -9.09 2.82 -13.42
C ALA A 135 -9.14 2.61 -11.89
N GLY A 136 -8.74 1.44 -11.39
CA GLY A 136 -8.71 1.20 -9.95
C GLY A 136 -7.65 2.03 -9.23
N ARG A 137 -6.46 2.21 -9.82
CA ARG A 137 -5.43 3.13 -9.27
C ARG A 137 -5.92 4.57 -9.20
N GLN A 138 -6.55 5.06 -10.27
CA GLN A 138 -7.11 6.41 -10.30
C GLN A 138 -8.24 6.61 -9.28
N ARG A 139 -9.08 5.58 -9.08
CA ARG A 139 -10.13 5.63 -8.05
C ARG A 139 -9.54 5.81 -6.65
N ILE A 140 -8.51 5.05 -6.28
CA ILE A 140 -7.87 5.19 -4.96
C ILE A 140 -7.28 6.57 -4.76
N LEU A 141 -6.57 7.11 -5.77
CA LEU A 141 -6.01 8.45 -5.70
C LEU A 141 -7.09 9.54 -5.57
N ALA A 142 -8.20 9.42 -6.32
CA ALA A 142 -9.33 10.35 -6.22
C ALA A 142 -10.05 10.24 -4.87
N ARG A 143 -10.23 9.02 -4.36
CA ARG A 143 -10.91 8.74 -3.09
C ARG A 143 -10.09 9.18 -1.89
N LYS A 144 -8.76 9.07 -1.94
CA LYS A 144 -7.86 9.64 -0.93
C LYS A 144 -8.18 11.11 -0.68
N SER A 145 -8.19 11.92 -1.75
CA SER A 145 -8.46 13.36 -1.64
C SER A 145 -9.87 13.64 -1.07
N ALA A 146 -10.89 12.89 -1.51
CA ALA A 146 -12.24 13.03 -0.97
C ALA A 146 -12.32 12.68 0.53
N MET A 147 -11.64 11.62 0.95
CA MET A 147 -11.61 11.17 2.34
C MET A 147 -10.84 12.13 3.24
N GLU A 148 -9.73 12.69 2.75
CA GLU A 148 -9.01 13.78 3.44
C GLU A 148 -9.93 14.96 3.74
N HIS A 149 -10.71 15.38 2.75
CA HIS A 149 -11.70 16.44 2.91
C HIS A 149 -12.82 16.06 3.89
N MET A 150 -13.39 14.85 3.79
CA MET A 150 -14.50 14.41 4.64
C MET A 150 -14.10 14.25 6.11
N HIS A 151 -12.87 13.81 6.37
CA HIS A 151 -12.37 13.61 7.74
C HIS A 151 -11.60 14.83 8.29
N ASN A 152 -11.65 15.98 7.61
CA ASN A 152 -10.90 17.19 7.96
C ASN A 152 -9.38 16.98 8.13
N PHE A 153 -8.82 15.99 7.45
CA PHE A 153 -7.38 15.87 7.31
C PHE A 153 -6.94 16.96 6.34
N SER A 154 -6.30 18.02 6.85
CA SER A 154 -5.66 18.98 5.96
C SER A 154 -4.56 18.27 5.17
N PRO A 155 -4.44 18.46 3.85
CA PRO A 155 -3.31 17.97 3.09
C PRO A 155 -2.07 18.71 3.57
N LYS A 156 -1.41 18.15 4.59
CA LYS A 156 -0.13 18.63 5.11
C LYS A 156 0.79 17.44 5.22
N LEU A 157 1.47 17.19 4.10
CA LEU A 157 2.92 17.08 4.04
C LEU A 157 3.28 17.05 2.56
N THR A 158 3.68 18.22 2.05
CA THR A 158 4.66 18.27 0.97
C THR A 158 5.77 17.32 1.39
N VAL A 159 5.91 16.19 0.70
CA VAL A 159 7.11 15.37 0.83
C VAL A 159 8.22 16.27 0.32
N THR A 160 8.94 16.92 1.23
CA THR A 160 10.24 17.47 0.88
C THR A 160 11.03 16.28 0.36
N PRO A 161 11.51 16.29 -0.90
CA PRO A 161 12.43 15.25 -1.35
C PRO A 161 13.56 15.14 -0.32
N VAL A 162 14.01 13.92 -0.05
CA VAL A 162 14.90 13.54 1.07
C VAL A 162 16.34 14.06 0.88
N ASP A 163 16.50 15.24 0.29
CA ASP A 163 17.81 15.87 0.03
C ASP A 163 18.05 17.13 0.88
N THR A 164 17.17 17.50 1.81
CA THR A 164 17.33 18.74 2.61
C THR A 164 17.44 18.54 4.13
N VAL A 165 17.66 17.32 4.63
CA VAL A 165 17.75 17.07 6.09
C VAL A 165 19.20 16.97 6.60
N ILE A 166 20.22 16.96 5.73
CA ILE A 166 21.62 16.86 6.19
C ILE A 166 22.23 18.25 6.52
N ALA A 167 21.69 19.35 6.00
CA ALA A 167 22.35 20.67 6.09
C ALA A 167 21.95 21.53 7.30
N VAL A 168 21.03 21.09 8.18
CA VAL A 168 20.55 21.94 9.29
C VAL A 168 21.30 21.67 10.62
N GLU A 169 22.03 20.56 10.74
CA GLU A 169 22.79 20.27 11.97
C GLU A 169 24.24 20.80 11.97
N THR A 170 24.77 21.29 10.85
CA THR A 170 26.17 21.78 10.77
C THR A 170 26.33 23.28 10.49
N GLY A 171 25.25 24.04 10.29
CA GLY A 171 25.33 25.50 10.16
C GLY A 171 26.06 26.01 8.91
N GLU A 172 26.33 25.16 7.91
CA GLU A 172 26.91 25.60 6.63
C GLU A 172 25.86 25.71 5.53
N VAL A 173 25.67 26.93 5.04
CA VAL A 173 24.86 27.24 3.87
C VAL A 173 25.68 26.90 2.62
N VAL A 174 25.41 25.77 1.99
CA VAL A 174 25.93 25.48 0.65
C VAL A 174 25.05 26.22 -0.37
N ARG A 175 25.57 27.30 -0.95
CA ARG A 175 25.02 27.91 -2.17
C ARG A 175 25.51 27.10 -3.37
N TYR A 176 24.58 26.65 -4.20
CA TYR A 176 24.89 26.18 -5.54
C TYR A 176 24.60 27.35 -6.50
N ASP A 177 25.64 27.86 -7.14
CA ASP A 177 25.50 28.70 -8.34
C ASP A 177 25.24 27.76 -9.54
N ASP A 178 24.40 28.23 -10.47
CA ASP A 178 23.90 27.53 -11.67
C ASP A 178 24.97 26.90 -12.58
#